data_AF-A0A943UQF4-F1
#
_entry.id   AF-A0A943UQF4-F1
#
_cell.length_a   1.000
_cell.length_b   1.000
_cell.length_c   1.000
_cell.angle_alpha   90.00
_cell.angle_beta   90.00
_cell.angle_gamma   90.00
#
_symmetry.space_group_name_H-M   'P 1'
#
loop_
_entity.id
_entity.type
_entity.pdbx_description
1 polymer ?
#
loop_
_entity_poly.entity_id
_entity_poly.type
_entity_poly.pdbx_seq_one_letter_code
_entity_poly.pdbx_strand_id
1 'polypeptide(L)'
;MARVCQLTDDPSGPTVQADCYEGLFWKSHATAGLVAKMENTKYVLHQPFNRQIKKMAQDGFPMAVATMDDWHQAACGMIEPLYGGTLSDSVSLGDNSNPRLPR
;
A
#
# COMPACT_ATOMS: atom_id res chain seq x y z
N MET A 1 40.43 13.91 8.21
CA MET A 1 39.49 13.15 9.07
C MET A 1 38.27 14.03 9.32
N ALA A 2 37.11 13.68 8.75
CA ALA A 2 35.90 14.49 8.89
C ALA A 2 35.19 14.14 10.21
N ARG A 3 34.88 15.13 11.04
CA ARG A 3 34.06 14.96 12.25
C ARG A 3 32.60 14.75 11.83
N VAL A 4 32.01 13.66 12.30
CA VAL A 4 30.56 13.49 12.29
C VAL A 4 30.00 14.46 13.32
N CYS A 5 29.27 15.48 12.88
CA CYS A 5 28.45 16.31 13.77
C CYS A 5 27.25 15.46 14.18
N GLN A 6 27.32 14.78 15.32
CA GLN A 6 26.11 14.21 15.93
C GLN A 6 25.37 15.37 16.61
N LEU A 7 24.15 15.65 16.15
CA LEU A 7 23.24 16.53 16.85
C LEU A 7 22.88 15.84 18.17
N THR A 8 23.35 16.39 19.28
CA THR A 8 22.95 15.95 20.62
C THR A 8 21.62 16.58 20.94
N ASP A 9 20.53 15.83 20.76
CA ASP A 9 19.22 16.25 21.22
C ASP A 9 19.17 16.14 22.75
N ASP A 10 19.10 17.28 23.46
CA ASP A 10 18.90 17.33 24.91
C ASP A 10 17.44 16.95 25.24
N PRO A 11 17.17 15.83 25.94
CA PRO A 11 15.80 15.35 26.17
C PRO A 11 14.98 16.19 27.15
N SER A 12 15.60 17.19 27.79
CA SER A 12 14.99 18.08 28.78
C SER A 12 14.64 19.47 28.21
N GLY A 13 15.02 19.77 26.96
CA GLY A 13 14.72 21.06 26.34
C GLY A 13 13.24 21.19 25.95
N PRO A 14 12.72 22.43 25.78
CA PRO A 14 11.39 22.61 25.22
C PRO A 14 11.35 22.02 23.81
N THR A 15 10.40 21.14 23.53
CA THR A 15 10.20 20.59 22.19
C THR A 15 9.74 21.69 21.24
N VAL A 16 10.64 22.17 20.38
CA VAL A 16 10.30 23.13 19.33
C VAL A 16 9.92 22.35 18.09
N GLN A 17 8.64 22.33 17.75
CA GLN A 17 8.18 21.82 16.47
C GLN A 17 8.47 22.87 15.39
N ALA A 18 9.24 22.51 14.37
CA ALA A 18 9.47 23.39 13.22
C ALA A 18 8.16 23.64 12.45
N ASP A 19 8.08 24.78 11.78
CA ASP A 19 6.94 25.12 10.93
C ASP A 19 6.67 24.01 9.90
N CYS A 20 5.39 23.68 9.69
CA CYS A 20 5.01 22.68 8.70
C CYS A 20 5.44 23.14 7.30
N TYR A 21 6.14 22.26 6.57
CA TYR A 21 6.50 22.50 5.18
C TYR A 21 5.25 22.40 4.30
N GLU A 22 4.77 23.53 3.77
CA GLU A 22 3.56 23.65 2.95
C GLU A 22 3.76 23.25 1.47
N GLY A 23 4.95 22.79 1.09
CA GLY A 23 5.24 22.41 -0.30
C GLY A 23 4.74 21.01 -0.65
N LEU A 24 4.50 20.79 -1.95
CA LEU A 24 4.21 19.44 -2.48
C LEU A 24 5.42 18.54 -2.20
N PHE A 25 5.24 17.52 -1.36
CA PHE A 25 6.25 16.49 -1.16
C PHE A 25 6.40 15.68 -2.46
N TRP A 26 7.48 15.92 -3.20
CA TRP A 26 7.80 15.22 -4.44
C TRP A 26 8.16 13.73 -4.23
N LYS A 27 8.14 13.25 -2.98
CA LYS A 27 8.36 11.86 -2.58
C LYS A 27 7.45 11.50 -1.39
N SER A 28 6.13 11.71 -1.52
CA SER A 28 5.17 11.24 -0.54
C SER A 28 4.70 9.81 -0.84
N HIS A 29 4.41 9.03 0.20
CA HIS A 29 3.67 7.78 0.05
C HIS A 29 2.29 8.04 -0.58
N ALA A 30 1.77 7.05 -1.32
CA ALA A 30 0.40 7.12 -1.81
C ALA A 30 -0.57 7.32 -0.64
N THR A 31 -1.49 8.26 -0.79
CA THR A 31 -2.59 8.42 0.16
C THR A 31 -3.44 7.14 0.17
N ALA A 32 -3.95 6.74 1.33
CA ALA A 32 -4.83 5.56 1.45
C ALA A 32 -6.02 5.59 0.47
N GLY A 33 -6.58 6.77 0.20
CA GLY A 33 -7.65 6.93 -0.79
C GLY A 33 -7.23 6.62 -2.23
N LEU A 34 -5.98 6.90 -2.60
CA LEU A 34 -5.44 6.54 -3.93
C LEU A 34 -5.30 5.02 -4.06
N VAL A 35 -4.73 4.37 -3.05
CA VAL A 35 -4.57 2.92 -3.00
C VAL A 35 -5.94 2.23 -3.05
N ALA A 36 -6.91 2.67 -2.26
CA ALA A 36 -8.27 2.14 -2.29
C ALA A 36 -8.93 2.28 -3.66
N LYS A 37 -8.74 3.43 -4.34
CA LYS A 37 -9.26 3.65 -5.70
C LYS A 37 -8.61 2.70 -6.71
N MET A 38 -7.30 2.45 -6.61
CA MET A 38 -6.58 1.53 -7.48
C MET A 38 -7.10 0.09 -7.33
N GLU A 39 -7.25 -0.38 -6.09
CA GLU A 39 -7.80 -1.72 -5.80
C GLU A 39 -9.25 -1.85 -6.27
N ASN A 40 -10.10 -0.86 -5.99
CA ASN A 40 -11.48 -0.85 -6.49
C ASN A 40 -11.53 -0.87 -8.02
N THR A 41 -10.62 -0.14 -8.68
CA THR A 41 -10.57 -0.12 -10.15
C THR A 41 -10.14 -1.48 -10.71
N LYS A 42 -9.31 -2.23 -9.98
CA LYS A 42 -8.92 -3.60 -10.34
C LYS A 42 -10.06 -4.61 -10.15
N TYR A 43 -10.70 -4.60 -8.99
CA TYR A 43 -11.67 -5.64 -8.62
C TYR A 43 -13.11 -5.32 -9.03
N VAL A 44 -13.55 -4.06 -8.95
CA VAL A 44 -14.93 -3.64 -9.29
C VAL A 44 -15.06 -3.32 -10.78
N LEU A 45 -14.11 -2.56 -11.33
CA LEU A 45 -14.16 -2.12 -12.74
C LEU A 45 -13.38 -3.04 -13.69
N HIS A 46 -12.82 -4.14 -13.16
CA HIS A 46 -12.03 -5.12 -13.90
C HIS A 46 -10.92 -4.49 -14.77
N GLN A 47 -10.33 -3.39 -14.31
CA GLN A 47 -9.27 -2.71 -15.04
C GLN A 47 -7.91 -3.20 -14.54
N PRO A 48 -7.14 -3.97 -15.34
CA PRO A 48 -5.85 -4.49 -14.91
C PRO A 48 -4.83 -3.35 -14.74
N PHE A 49 -3.84 -3.55 -13.85
CA PHE A 49 -2.84 -2.52 -13.51
C PHE A 49 -2.08 -1.96 -14.72
N ASN A 50 -1.73 -2.80 -15.70
CA ASN A 50 -1.10 -2.34 -16.94
C ASN A 50 -1.93 -1.29 -17.68
N ARG A 51 -3.26 -1.38 -17.62
CA ARG A 51 -4.17 -0.39 -18.21
C ARG A 51 -4.34 0.83 -17.30
N GLN A 52 -4.36 0.65 -15.99
CA GLN A 52 -4.41 1.76 -15.03
C GLN A 52 -3.16 2.65 -15.14
N ILE A 53 -1.97 2.06 -15.19
CA ILE A 53 -0.69 2.78 -15.33
C ILE A 53 -0.65 3.61 -16.61
N LYS A 54 -1.10 3.04 -17.74
CA LYS A 54 -1.21 3.78 -19.01
C LYS A 54 -2.15 4.98 -18.91
N LYS A 55 -3.29 4.82 -18.22
CA LYS A 55 -4.26 5.90 -18.02
C LYS A 55 -3.71 6.98 -17.10
N MET A 56 -3.07 6.61 -16.00
CA MET A 56 -2.39 7.55 -15.11
C MET A 56 -1.30 8.35 -15.84
N ALA A 57 -0.53 7.71 -16.71
CA ALA A 57 0.45 8.41 -17.55
C ALA A 57 -0.21 9.42 -18.51
N GLN A 58 -1.39 9.10 -19.08
CA GLN A 58 -2.18 10.04 -19.89
C GLN A 58 -2.71 11.22 -19.07
N ASP A 59 -3.07 10.97 -17.81
CA ASP A 59 -3.56 11.98 -16.86
C ASP A 59 -2.40 12.83 -16.26
N GLY A 60 -1.16 12.66 -16.73
CA GLY A 60 0.01 13.42 -16.28
C GLY A 60 0.74 12.83 -15.07
N PHE A 61 0.36 11.62 -14.63
CA PHE A 61 0.97 10.90 -13.53
C PHE A 61 1.67 9.61 -14.01
N PRO A 62 2.90 9.70 -14.54
CA PRO A 62 3.66 8.52 -14.93
C PRO A 62 4.11 7.74 -13.69
N MET A 63 3.64 6.50 -13.56
CA MET A 63 3.97 5.62 -12.44
C MET A 63 4.80 4.42 -12.91
N ALA A 64 5.82 4.04 -12.14
CA ALA A 64 6.56 2.80 -12.39
C ALA A 64 5.70 1.58 -12.02
N VAL A 65 5.85 0.49 -12.78
CA VAL A 65 5.12 -0.76 -12.53
C VAL A 65 5.44 -1.34 -11.15
N ALA A 66 6.71 -1.33 -10.76
CA ALA A 66 7.16 -1.79 -9.44
C ALA A 66 6.48 -1.03 -8.29
N THR A 67 6.32 0.29 -8.44
CA THR A 67 5.64 1.10 -7.43
C THR A 67 4.17 0.71 -7.25
N MET A 68 3.46 0.41 -8.35
CA MET A 68 2.08 -0.07 -8.24
C MET A 68 2.01 -1.46 -7.58
N ASP A 69 2.97 -2.33 -7.88
CA ASP A 69 3.04 -3.68 -7.30
C ASP A 69 3.33 -3.63 -5.80
N ASP A 70 4.28 -2.79 -5.37
CA ASP A 70 4.60 -2.57 -3.96
C ASP A 70 3.38 -2.06 -3.17
N TRP A 71 2.62 -1.13 -3.76
CA TRP A 71 1.41 -0.59 -3.13
C TRP A 71 0.27 -1.62 -3.08
N HIS A 72 0.13 -2.43 -4.13
CA HIS A 72 -0.82 -3.54 -4.13
C HIS A 72 -0.48 -4.57 -3.04
N GLN A 73 0.79 -4.95 -2.93
CA GLN A 73 1.26 -5.89 -1.91
C GLN A 73 1.03 -5.34 -0.50
N ALA A 74 1.31 -4.05 -0.27
CA ALA A 74 1.03 -3.39 0.99
C ALA A 74 -0.48 -3.37 1.31
N ALA A 75 -1.34 -3.14 0.31
CA ALA A 75 -2.79 -3.19 0.48
C ALA A 75 -3.26 -4.61 0.86
N CYS A 76 -2.77 -5.63 0.18
CA CYS A 76 -3.05 -7.03 0.51
C CYS A 76 -2.62 -7.38 1.94
N GLY A 77 -1.44 -6.93 2.37
CA GLY A 77 -0.96 -7.15 3.76
C GLY A 77 -1.81 -6.45 4.82
N MET A 78 -2.53 -5.37 4.48
CA MET A 78 -3.50 -4.74 5.38
C MET A 78 -4.84 -5.48 5.42
N ILE A 79 -5.24 -6.12 4.32
CA ILE A 79 -6.51 -6.85 4.20
C ILE A 79 -6.39 -8.26 4.79
N GLU A 80 -5.24 -8.92 4.62
CA GLU A 80 -4.99 -10.29 5.09
C GLU A 80 -5.34 -10.54 6.57
N PRO A 81 -4.99 -9.65 7.52
CA PRO A 81 -5.38 -9.81 8.93
C PRO A 81 -6.90 -9.76 9.17
N LEU A 82 -7.66 -9.07 8.33
CA LEU A 82 -9.14 -9.00 8.44
C LEU A 82 -9.78 -10.37 8.22
N TYR A 83 -9.10 -11.23 7.44
CA TYR A 83 -9.52 -12.60 7.22
C TYR A 83 -9.16 -13.52 8.41
N GLY A 84 -8.10 -13.21 9.16
CA GLY A 84 -7.56 -14.02 10.26
C GLY A 84 -8.37 -14.05 11.56
N GLY A 85 -9.52 -13.38 11.63
CA GLY A 85 -10.50 -13.52 12.72
C GLY A 85 -11.82 -14.19 12.31
N THR A 86 -12.01 -14.51 11.03
CA THR A 86 -13.29 -15.04 10.51
C THR A 86 -13.12 -16.28 9.62
N LEU A 87 -11.98 -16.43 8.92
CA LEU A 87 -11.74 -17.57 8.02
C LEU A 87 -10.96 -18.72 8.67
N SER A 88 -10.21 -18.53 9.76
CA SER A 88 -9.67 -19.67 10.53
C SER A 88 -10.77 -20.55 11.12
N ASP A 89 -11.92 -19.95 11.41
CA ASP A 89 -13.08 -20.62 12.02
C ASP A 89 -14.07 -21.16 10.98
N SER A 90 -13.99 -20.69 9.72
CA SER A 90 -14.94 -21.04 8.66
C SER A 90 -14.32 -21.70 7.41
N VAL A 91 -13.01 -21.88 7.37
CA VAL A 91 -12.31 -22.60 6.29
C VAL A 91 -11.78 -23.93 6.80
N SER A 92 -12.72 -24.84 7.06
CA SER A 92 -12.52 -26.24 6.69
C SER A 92 -12.66 -26.34 5.16
N LEU A 93 -11.69 -25.80 4.41
CA LEU A 93 -11.58 -26.07 2.98
C LEU A 93 -11.16 -27.53 2.83
N GLY A 94 -12.17 -28.39 2.69
CA GLY A 94 -12.13 -29.69 2.05
C GLY A 94 -10.97 -30.60 2.45
N ASP A 95 -11.26 -31.52 3.37
CA ASP A 95 -10.66 -32.84 3.34
C ASP A 95 -10.74 -33.37 1.88
N ASN A 96 -9.59 -33.58 1.24
CA ASN A 96 -9.44 -33.84 -0.20
C ASN A 96 -9.76 -35.30 -0.57
N SER A 97 -10.81 -35.84 0.06
CA SER A 97 -11.24 -37.24 -0.03
C SER A 97 -12.61 -37.40 -0.69
N ASN A 98 -13.27 -36.31 -1.13
CA ASN A 98 -14.63 -36.37 -1.71
C ASN A 98 -14.67 -36.00 -3.21
N PRO A 99 -15.00 -36.94 -4.12
CA PRO A 99 -14.80 -36.78 -5.58
C PRO A 99 -15.91 -36.00 -6.31
N ARG A 100 -16.61 -35.06 -5.68
CA ARG A 100 -17.88 -34.50 -6.21
C ARG A 100 -17.92 -33.01 -6.57
N LEU A 101 -16.81 -32.35 -6.88
CA LEU A 101 -16.87 -31.02 -7.48
C LEU A 101 -16.32 -31.03 -8.92
N PRO A 102 -17.05 -30.44 -9.90
CA PRO A 102 -16.60 -30.40 -11.29
C PRO A 102 -15.41 -29.47 -11.43
N ARG A 103 -14.51 -29.85 -12.35
CA ARG A 103 -13.23 -29.18 -12.64
C ARG A 103 -13.40 -27.77 -13.18
#